data_AF-A0A5R1P266-F1
#
_entry.id   AF-A0A5R1P266-F1
#
_cell.length_a   1.000
_cell.length_b   1.000
_cell.length_c   1.000
_cell.angle_alpha   90.00
_cell.angle_beta   90.00
_cell.angle_gamma   90.00
#
_symmetry.space_group_name_H-M   'P 1'
#
loop_
_entity.id
_entity.type
_entity.pdbx_description
1 polymer ?
#
loop_
_entity_poly.entity_id
_entity_poly.type
_entity_poly.pdbx_seq_one_letter_code
_entity_poly.pdbx_strand_id
1 'polypeptide(L)'
;MRFLLAHGYRLEQVERGSRLVLPADESVIRRFRADAAADAGRDYTVHCWSEATPPPWRDDLALLYTRMSTDAPTAGLEEPEDVWSIERLVHEETSRVGSPRRMLTAAALHEPIGHLVAFTQLSVPAESDRSVGQEDTLVLREHRGHRLGMLLKTANLEYLAQESPGHPSVTTFNVEENRHMLAVNEALGFVPMGYEGAWKRVVPPPEPSTPPRLRQC
;
A
#
# COMPACT_ATOMS: atom_id res chain seq x y z
N MET A 1 -1.74 25.94 -3.16
CA MET A 1 -3.19 26.09 -2.82
C MET A 1 -3.92 27.17 -3.62
N ARG A 2 -3.46 28.44 -3.67
CA ARG A 2 -4.21 29.53 -4.35
C ARG A 2 -4.56 29.25 -5.82
N PHE A 3 -3.62 28.66 -6.57
CA PHE A 3 -3.86 28.24 -7.95
C PHE A 3 -5.02 27.24 -8.07
N LEU A 4 -5.00 26.16 -7.29
CA LEU A 4 -6.01 25.09 -7.34
C LEU A 4 -7.40 25.61 -6.95
N LEU A 5 -7.48 26.38 -5.88
CA LEU A 5 -8.73 27.03 -5.45
C LEU A 5 -9.29 27.95 -6.54
N ALA A 6 -8.43 28.75 -7.20
CA ALA A 6 -8.85 29.63 -8.28
C ALA A 6 -9.38 28.87 -9.52
N HIS A 7 -9.01 27.60 -9.69
CA HIS A 7 -9.46 26.75 -10.80
C HIS A 7 -10.61 25.82 -10.41
N GLY A 8 -11.28 26.08 -9.28
CA GLY A 8 -12.46 25.35 -8.82
C GLY A 8 -12.18 23.99 -8.18
N TYR A 9 -10.91 23.71 -7.83
CA TYR A 9 -10.57 22.51 -7.06
C TYR A 9 -10.85 22.73 -5.58
N ARG A 10 -11.26 21.68 -4.89
CA ARG A 10 -11.38 21.61 -3.43
C ARG A 10 -10.36 20.60 -2.89
N LEU A 11 -9.81 20.89 -1.72
CA LEU A 11 -8.97 19.94 -0.99
C LEU A 11 -9.91 18.91 -0.38
N GLU A 12 -9.68 17.63 -0.69
CA GLU A 12 -10.48 16.53 -0.16
C GLU A 12 -9.77 15.84 1.01
N GLN A 13 -8.44 15.65 0.89
CA GLN A 13 -7.68 14.86 1.84
C GLN A 13 -6.26 15.41 1.98
N VAL A 14 -5.69 15.24 3.17
CA VAL A 14 -4.27 15.49 3.44
C VAL A 14 -3.61 14.18 3.83
N GLU A 15 -2.49 13.89 3.20
CA GLU A 15 -1.64 12.76 3.55
C GLU A 15 -0.34 13.26 4.17
N ARG A 16 0.14 12.55 5.19
CA ARG A 16 1.44 12.78 5.80
C ARG A 16 2.46 11.84 5.19
N GLY A 17 3.43 12.42 4.50
CA GLY A 17 4.66 11.74 4.13
C GLY A 17 5.54 11.52 5.36
N SER A 18 5.98 10.29 5.59
CA SER A 18 6.88 9.93 6.69
C SER A 18 8.09 9.15 6.17
N ARG A 19 9.22 9.23 6.89
CA ARG A 19 10.49 8.59 6.54
C ARG A 19 11.06 7.80 7.72
N LEU A 20 11.49 6.57 7.46
CA LEU A 20 12.35 5.78 8.34
C LEU A 20 13.77 5.76 7.76
N VAL A 21 14.76 6.24 8.50
CA VAL A 21 16.18 6.17 8.09
C VAL A 21 16.66 4.72 8.12
N LEU A 22 17.44 4.34 7.11
CA LEU A 22 18.07 3.02 7.02
C LEU A 22 19.59 3.13 7.23
N PRO A 23 20.24 2.11 7.85
CA PRO A 23 19.62 0.92 8.41
C PRO A 23 18.72 1.26 9.61
N ALA A 24 17.55 0.62 9.69
CA ALA A 24 16.64 0.80 10.82
C ALA A 24 17.26 0.19 12.08
N ASP A 25 16.83 0.66 13.26
CA ASP A 25 17.26 0.08 14.53
C ASP A 25 16.75 -1.37 14.63
N GLU A 26 17.66 -2.33 14.43
CA GLU A 26 17.37 -3.77 14.43
C GLU A 26 16.79 -4.24 15.77
N SER A 27 17.12 -3.59 16.89
CA SER A 27 16.55 -3.93 18.19
C SER A 27 15.08 -3.54 18.28
N VAL A 28 14.71 -2.39 17.70
CA VAL A 28 13.34 -1.91 17.60
C VAL A 28 12.53 -2.82 16.68
N ILE A 29 13.04 -3.12 15.49
CA ILE A 29 12.35 -3.99 14.52
C ILE A 29 12.11 -5.38 15.10
N ARG A 30 13.14 -6.03 15.67
CA ARG A 30 13.00 -7.36 16.26
C ARG A 30 12.04 -7.40 17.44
N ARG A 31 12.04 -6.37 18.30
CA ARG A 31 11.09 -6.26 19.41
C ARG A 31 9.66 -6.20 18.89
N PHE A 32 9.37 -5.30 17.95
CA PHE A 32 8.01 -5.17 17.41
C PHE A 32 7.58 -6.40 16.62
N ARG A 33 8.51 -7.08 15.92
CA ARG A 33 8.24 -8.36 15.25
C ARG A 33 7.86 -9.44 16.26
N ALA A 34 8.62 -9.58 17.34
CA ALA A 34 8.36 -10.57 18.40
C ALA A 34 7.03 -10.30 19.11
N ASP A 35 6.77 -9.05 19.51
CA ASP A 35 5.52 -8.66 20.18
C ASP A 35 4.29 -8.90 19.29
N ALA A 36 4.40 -8.55 18.00
CA ALA A 36 3.30 -8.77 17.04
C ALA A 36 3.09 -10.26 16.74
N ALA A 37 4.16 -11.06 16.65
CA ALA A 37 4.05 -12.51 16.47
C ALA A 37 3.41 -13.19 17.69
N ALA A 38 3.75 -12.75 18.90
CA ALA A 38 3.15 -13.27 20.13
C ALA A 38 1.64 -12.99 20.22
N ASP A 39 1.21 -11.81 19.77
CA ASP A 39 -0.20 -11.40 19.74
C ASP A 39 -1.00 -12.09 18.64
N ALA A 40 -0.42 -12.22 17.43
CA ALA A 40 -1.01 -12.99 16.34
C ALA A 40 -1.20 -14.45 16.73
N GLY A 41 -0.24 -15.01 17.47
CA GLY A 41 -0.23 -16.41 17.87
C GLY A 41 0.21 -17.33 16.75
N ARG A 42 0.05 -18.65 16.97
CA ARG A 42 0.53 -19.70 16.06
C ARG A 42 -0.32 -19.91 14.81
N ASP A 43 -1.47 -19.26 14.73
CA ASP A 43 -2.42 -19.44 13.64
C ASP A 43 -2.04 -18.60 12.42
N TYR A 44 -1.02 -17.75 12.53
CA TYR A 44 -0.54 -16.91 11.43
C TYR A 44 0.94 -17.17 11.13
N THR A 45 1.23 -17.44 9.85
CA THR A 45 2.59 -17.59 9.32
C THR A 45 2.90 -16.50 8.31
N VAL A 46 4.09 -15.91 8.38
CA VAL A 46 4.51 -14.86 7.43
C VAL A 46 5.31 -15.48 6.29
N HIS A 47 4.91 -15.15 5.06
CA HIS A 47 5.66 -15.43 3.84
C HIS A 47 6.20 -14.14 3.25
N CYS A 48 7.43 -14.16 2.73
CA CYS A 48 8.04 -13.03 2.03
C CYS A 48 8.51 -13.48 0.65
N TRP A 49 8.36 -12.64 -0.36
CA TRP A 49 8.89 -12.88 -1.71
C TRP A 49 9.21 -11.57 -2.42
N SER A 50 10.06 -11.68 -3.45
CA SER A 50 10.41 -10.59 -4.36
C SER A 50 9.70 -10.78 -5.70
N GLU A 51 9.33 -9.68 -6.34
CA GLU A 51 8.69 -9.62 -7.65
C GLU A 51 7.33 -10.34 -7.71
N ALA A 52 7.19 -11.31 -8.62
CA ALA A 52 5.94 -11.94 -8.96
C ALA A 52 5.39 -12.82 -7.84
N THR A 53 4.07 -12.80 -7.67
CA THR A 53 3.41 -13.60 -6.65
C THR A 53 3.52 -15.10 -6.97
N PRO A 54 4.01 -15.91 -6.01
CA PRO A 54 4.11 -17.36 -6.17
C PRO A 54 2.76 -17.97 -6.57
N PRO A 55 2.72 -18.96 -7.49
CA PRO A 55 1.46 -19.51 -8.01
C PRO A 55 0.43 -19.92 -6.95
N PRO A 56 0.81 -20.53 -5.80
CA PRO A 56 -0.15 -20.88 -4.76
C PRO A 56 -0.92 -19.68 -4.19
N TRP A 57 -0.33 -18.47 -4.20
CA TRP A 57 -0.84 -17.28 -3.50
C TRP A 57 -1.54 -16.28 -4.41
N ARG A 58 -1.61 -16.53 -5.72
CA ARG A 58 -2.14 -15.56 -6.69
C ARG A 58 -3.62 -15.28 -6.50
N ASP A 59 -4.40 -16.31 -6.19
CA ASP A 59 -5.84 -16.17 -5.94
C ASP A 59 -6.08 -15.32 -4.69
N ASP A 60 -5.41 -15.65 -3.59
CA ASP A 60 -5.52 -14.90 -2.34
C ASP A 60 -5.04 -13.46 -2.49
N LEU A 61 -3.93 -13.20 -3.19
CA LEU A 61 -3.45 -11.82 -3.37
C LEU A 61 -4.38 -11.01 -4.26
N ALA A 62 -4.97 -11.60 -5.30
CA ALA A 62 -6.00 -10.94 -6.11
C ALA A 62 -7.25 -10.60 -5.26
N LEU A 63 -7.67 -11.50 -4.38
CA LEU A 63 -8.74 -11.21 -3.42
C LEU A 63 -8.36 -10.06 -2.49
N LEU A 64 -7.14 -10.04 -1.96
CA LEU A 64 -6.65 -8.98 -1.08
C LEU A 64 -6.60 -7.63 -1.81
N TYR A 65 -6.16 -7.56 -3.08
CA TYR A 65 -6.25 -6.32 -3.86
C TYR A 65 -7.70 -5.88 -4.08
N THR A 66 -8.60 -6.81 -4.36
CA THR A 66 -10.03 -6.50 -4.47
C THR A 66 -10.56 -5.85 -3.18
N ARG A 67 -10.22 -6.46 -2.04
CA ARG A 67 -10.60 -5.98 -0.71
C ARG A 67 -9.95 -4.66 -0.33
N MET A 68 -8.92 -4.21 -1.03
CA MET A 68 -8.33 -2.89 -0.77
C MET A 68 -9.33 -1.77 -1.00
N SER A 69 -10.13 -1.87 -2.08
CA SER A 69 -11.13 -0.86 -2.43
C SER A 69 -12.28 -0.74 -1.41
N THR A 70 -12.53 -1.79 -0.63
CA THR A 70 -13.67 -1.88 0.29
C THR A 70 -13.29 -1.86 1.77
N ASP A 71 -12.13 -2.41 2.13
CA ASP A 71 -11.69 -2.56 3.51
C ASP A 71 -10.62 -1.54 3.91
N ALA A 72 -9.92 -0.90 2.97
CA ALA A 72 -9.01 0.20 3.31
C ALA A 72 -9.80 1.39 3.87
N PRO A 73 -9.26 2.17 4.83
CA PRO A 73 -9.92 3.38 5.30
C PRO A 73 -10.15 4.34 4.13
N THR A 74 -11.39 4.42 3.64
CA THR A 74 -11.79 5.37 2.60
C THR A 74 -11.95 6.75 3.22
N ALA A 75 -11.13 7.69 2.78
CA ALA A 75 -11.12 9.07 3.25
C ALA A 75 -12.22 9.90 2.54
N GLY A 76 -13.47 9.44 2.61
CA GLY A 76 -14.63 10.14 2.05
C GLY A 76 -14.80 10.04 0.53
N LEU A 77 -13.92 9.32 -0.16
CA LEU A 77 -14.10 8.91 -1.55
C LEU A 77 -14.61 7.46 -1.53
N GLU A 78 -15.92 7.27 -1.67
CA GLU A 78 -16.48 5.96 -1.97
C GLU A 78 -16.04 5.57 -3.39
N GLU A 79 -15.02 4.72 -3.47
CA GLU A 79 -14.65 4.08 -4.73
C GLU A 79 -15.47 2.79 -4.90
N PRO A 80 -15.97 2.51 -6.12
CA PRO A 80 -16.61 1.23 -6.38
C PRO A 80 -15.60 0.10 -6.14
N GLU A 81 -16.09 -1.08 -5.76
CA GLU A 81 -15.23 -2.25 -5.60
C GLU A 81 -14.46 -2.51 -6.89
N ASP A 82 -13.14 -2.50 -6.79
CA ASP A 82 -12.24 -2.78 -7.89
C ASP A 82 -11.91 -4.27 -7.89
N VAL A 83 -12.52 -5.04 -8.79
CA VAL A 83 -12.35 -6.50 -8.81
C VAL A 83 -11.04 -6.89 -9.50
N TRP A 84 -10.21 -7.67 -8.81
CA TRP A 84 -8.96 -8.21 -9.31
C TRP A 84 -9.09 -9.70 -9.62
N SER A 85 -8.76 -10.08 -10.87
CA SER A 85 -8.57 -11.48 -11.27
C SER A 85 -7.09 -11.87 -11.21
N ILE A 86 -6.82 -13.17 -11.24
CA ILE A 86 -5.44 -13.68 -11.36
C ILE A 86 -4.79 -13.17 -12.64
N GLU A 87 -5.51 -13.10 -13.77
CA GLU A 87 -4.95 -12.59 -15.03
C GLU A 87 -4.56 -11.12 -14.91
N ARG A 88 -5.38 -10.31 -14.23
CA ARG A 88 -5.05 -8.90 -13.97
C ARG A 88 -3.83 -8.78 -13.07
N LEU A 89 -3.77 -9.53 -11.97
CA LEU A 89 -2.60 -9.55 -11.08
C LEU A 89 -1.33 -9.88 -11.86
N VAL A 90 -1.34 -10.98 -12.64
CA VAL A 90 -0.19 -11.39 -13.43
C VAL A 90 0.16 -10.37 -14.50
N HIS A 91 -0.83 -9.74 -15.13
CA HIS A 91 -0.59 -8.67 -16.10
C HIS A 91 0.10 -7.46 -15.46
N GLU A 92 -0.36 -7.01 -14.30
CA GLU A 92 0.23 -5.89 -13.53
C GLU A 92 1.64 -6.21 -13.03
N GLU A 93 1.89 -7.44 -12.59
CA GLU A 93 3.24 -7.87 -12.19
C GLU A 93 4.17 -7.97 -13.40
N THR A 94 3.67 -8.46 -14.54
CA THR A 94 4.46 -8.59 -15.78
C THR A 94 4.73 -7.23 -16.41
N SER A 95 3.82 -6.27 -16.33
CA SER A 95 4.02 -4.90 -16.85
C SER A 95 5.13 -4.16 -16.10
N ARG A 96 5.45 -4.59 -14.88
CA ARG A 96 6.58 -4.09 -14.07
C ARG A 96 7.91 -4.74 -14.44
N VAL A 97 7.93 -5.81 -15.25
CA VAL A 97 9.19 -6.40 -15.74
C VAL A 97 9.94 -5.35 -16.55
N GLY A 98 11.18 -5.05 -16.14
CA GLY A 98 12.00 -3.99 -16.73
C GLY A 98 11.80 -2.60 -16.11
N SER A 99 10.89 -2.46 -15.13
CA SER A 99 10.85 -1.31 -14.24
C SER A 99 12.18 -1.19 -13.48
N PRO A 100 12.69 0.03 -13.22
CA PRO A 100 13.83 0.24 -12.33
C PRO A 100 13.44 0.03 -10.85
N ARG A 101 12.31 -0.59 -10.56
CA ARG A 101 11.83 -0.89 -9.20
C ARG A 101 11.41 -2.34 -9.12
N ARG A 102 11.83 -2.98 -8.04
CA ARG A 102 11.39 -4.32 -7.63
C ARG A 102 10.38 -4.22 -6.51
N MET A 103 9.49 -5.20 -6.40
CA MET A 103 8.52 -5.28 -5.31
C MET A 103 8.94 -6.34 -4.29
N LEU A 104 9.02 -5.99 -3.01
CA LEU A 104 9.13 -6.95 -1.91
C LEU A 104 7.78 -7.04 -1.19
N THR A 105 7.22 -8.24 -1.15
CA THR A 105 5.91 -8.49 -0.52
C THR A 105 6.10 -9.37 0.70
N ALA A 106 5.44 -8.99 1.80
CA ALA A 106 5.23 -9.87 2.94
C ALA A 106 3.73 -10.09 3.13
N ALA A 107 3.29 -11.33 3.32
CA ALA A 107 1.89 -11.70 3.53
C ALA A 107 1.72 -12.67 4.69
N ALA A 108 0.55 -12.60 5.35
CA ALA A 108 0.19 -13.48 6.45
C ALA A 108 -0.76 -14.57 5.96
N LEU A 109 -0.34 -15.83 6.06
CA LEU A 109 -1.18 -17.02 5.91
C LEU A 109 -1.90 -17.27 7.23
N HIS A 110 -3.22 -17.43 7.20
CA HIS A 110 -3.97 -17.93 8.35
C HIS A 110 -4.08 -19.46 8.24
N GLU A 111 -3.28 -20.17 9.03
CA GLU A 111 -3.10 -21.63 9.00
C GLU A 111 -4.41 -22.41 9.10
N PRO A 112 -5.39 -22.05 9.96
CA PRO A 112 -6.64 -22.81 10.07
C PRO A 112 -7.49 -22.84 8.79
N ILE A 113 -7.39 -21.80 7.94
CA ILE A 113 -8.18 -21.72 6.69
C ILE A 113 -7.31 -21.91 5.44
N GLY A 114 -5.99 -21.82 5.56
CA GLY A 114 -5.06 -22.04 4.44
C GLY A 114 -5.02 -20.92 3.41
N HIS A 115 -5.41 -19.69 3.78
CA HIS A 115 -5.46 -18.53 2.87
C HIS A 115 -4.63 -17.35 3.39
N LEU A 116 -4.08 -16.54 2.48
CA LEU A 116 -3.52 -15.25 2.84
C LEU A 116 -4.63 -14.27 3.25
N VAL A 117 -4.43 -13.57 4.37
CA VAL A 117 -5.42 -12.67 4.97
C VAL A 117 -4.93 -11.24 5.17
N ALA A 118 -3.66 -11.01 4.87
CA ALA A 118 -3.03 -9.71 4.96
C ALA A 118 -1.78 -9.66 4.09
N PHE A 119 -1.42 -8.48 3.60
CA PHE A 119 -0.16 -8.25 2.90
C PHE A 119 0.35 -6.82 3.10
N THR A 120 1.65 -6.64 2.86
CA THR A 120 2.30 -5.33 2.75
C THR A 120 3.37 -5.37 1.66
N GLN A 121 3.64 -4.22 1.05
CA GLN A 121 4.57 -4.11 -0.07
C GLN A 121 5.61 -3.00 0.08
N LEU A 122 6.82 -3.27 -0.42
CA LEU A 122 7.91 -2.30 -0.55
C LEU A 122 8.35 -2.20 -2.01
N SER A 123 8.28 -1.00 -2.57
CA SER A 123 8.77 -0.65 -3.92
C SER A 123 10.21 -0.17 -3.86
N VAL A 124 11.13 -1.09 -4.12
CA VAL A 124 12.58 -0.92 -3.95
C VAL A 124 13.20 -0.47 -5.28
N PRO A 125 13.80 0.74 -5.36
CA PRO A 125 14.47 1.19 -6.57
C PRO A 125 15.75 0.39 -6.85
N ALA A 126 16.17 0.34 -8.12
CA ALA A 126 17.43 -0.26 -8.53
C ALA A 126 18.64 0.54 -8.04
N GLU A 127 18.51 1.87 -7.95
CA GLU A 127 19.55 2.74 -7.42
C GLU A 127 19.52 2.73 -5.88
N SER A 128 20.61 2.26 -5.27
CA SER A 128 20.70 2.11 -3.81
C SER A 128 20.80 3.44 -3.05
N ASP A 129 21.07 4.56 -3.72
CA ASP A 129 21.04 5.89 -3.11
C ASP A 129 19.62 6.48 -3.01
N ARG A 130 18.60 5.78 -3.53
CA ARG A 130 17.20 6.21 -3.50
C ARG A 130 16.40 5.51 -2.41
N SER A 131 15.40 6.22 -1.89
CA SER A 131 14.49 5.69 -0.86
C SER A 131 13.57 4.60 -1.41
N VAL A 132 13.32 3.59 -0.57
CA VAL A 132 12.31 2.55 -0.79
C VAL A 132 10.92 3.13 -0.49
N GLY A 133 9.94 2.84 -1.35
CA GLY A 133 8.54 3.18 -1.08
C GLY A 133 7.87 2.08 -0.26
N GLN A 134 7.21 2.42 0.84
CA GLN A 134 6.26 1.54 1.51
C GLN A 134 4.89 1.82 0.93
N GLU A 135 4.40 0.84 0.19
CA GLU A 135 3.17 0.87 -0.57
C GLU A 135 2.03 0.24 0.27
N ASP A 136 1.07 -0.38 -0.42
CA ASP A 136 -0.11 -1.02 0.11
C ASP A 136 0.15 -1.86 1.37
N THR A 137 -0.77 -1.74 2.32
CA THR A 137 -0.87 -2.59 3.49
C THR A 137 -2.34 -2.86 3.76
N LEU A 138 -2.73 -4.13 3.70
CA LEU A 138 -4.10 -4.55 4.00
C LEU A 138 -4.10 -5.69 5.00
N VAL A 139 -5.07 -5.62 5.91
CA VAL A 139 -5.50 -6.74 6.74
C VAL A 139 -7.01 -6.85 6.53
N LEU A 140 -7.47 -8.04 6.10
CA LEU A 140 -8.89 -8.35 5.97
C LEU A 140 -9.60 -8.04 7.28
N ARG A 141 -10.82 -7.49 7.19
CA ARG A 141 -11.57 -7.03 8.35
C ARG A 141 -11.71 -8.10 9.43
N GLU A 142 -11.92 -9.35 9.02
CA GLU A 142 -12.12 -10.53 9.86
C GLU A 142 -10.85 -10.93 10.64
N HIS A 143 -9.67 -10.47 10.20
CA HIS A 143 -8.36 -10.78 10.80
C HIS A 143 -7.70 -9.58 11.47
N ARG A 144 -8.43 -8.47 11.67
CA ARG A 144 -7.95 -7.31 12.42
C ARG A 144 -7.93 -7.61 13.92
N GLY A 145 -7.10 -6.87 14.65
CA GLY A 145 -6.93 -7.04 16.10
C GLY A 145 -5.82 -8.02 16.51
N HIS A 146 -5.13 -8.62 15.55
CA HIS A 146 -4.02 -9.58 15.76
C HIS A 146 -2.63 -8.99 15.43
N ARG A 147 -2.52 -7.65 15.40
CA ARG A 147 -1.30 -6.89 15.05
C ARG A 147 -0.61 -7.30 13.74
N LEU A 148 -1.33 -7.92 12.79
CA LEU A 148 -0.78 -8.41 11.52
C LEU A 148 -0.10 -7.31 10.68
N GLY A 149 -0.62 -6.09 10.67
CA GLY A 149 0.03 -4.98 9.97
C GLY A 149 1.44 -4.67 10.51
N MET A 150 1.62 -4.73 11.84
CA MET A 150 2.95 -4.56 12.46
C MET A 150 3.86 -5.75 12.17
N LEU A 151 3.31 -6.97 12.28
CA LEU A 151 4.04 -8.21 12.00
C LEU A 151 4.59 -8.22 10.57
N LEU A 152 3.76 -7.83 9.59
CA LEU A 152 4.14 -7.80 8.19
C LEU A 152 5.12 -6.68 7.86
N LYS A 153 4.91 -5.46 8.37
CA LYS A 153 5.85 -4.34 8.13
C LYS A 153 7.24 -4.65 8.69
N THR A 154 7.32 -5.18 9.91
CA THR A 154 8.60 -5.57 10.51
C THR A 154 9.26 -6.71 9.75
N ALA A 155 8.50 -7.72 9.33
CA ALA A 155 9.03 -8.81 8.52
C ALA A 155 9.55 -8.34 7.16
N ASN A 156 8.84 -7.42 6.48
CA ASN A 156 9.26 -6.90 5.19
C ASN A 156 10.48 -5.95 5.30
N LEU A 157 10.62 -5.22 6.41
CA LEU A 157 11.82 -4.43 6.69
C LEU A 157 13.05 -5.32 6.94
N GLU A 158 12.89 -6.43 7.66
CA GLU A 158 13.96 -7.43 7.83
C GLU A 158 14.30 -8.10 6.49
N TYR A 159 13.30 -8.41 5.66
CA TYR A 159 13.50 -8.96 4.33
C TYR A 159 14.22 -7.96 3.39
N LEU A 160 13.86 -6.68 3.43
CA LEU A 160 14.56 -5.61 2.72
C LEU A 160 16.04 -5.54 3.10
N ALA A 161 16.35 -5.62 4.40
CA ALA A 161 17.72 -5.57 4.89
C ALA A 161 18.57 -6.75 4.39
N GLN A 162 17.94 -7.90 4.11
CA GLN A 162 18.59 -9.09 3.57
C GLN A 162 18.76 -9.01 2.05
N GLU A 163 17.71 -8.63 1.32
CA GLU A 163 17.67 -8.70 -0.15
C GLU A 163 18.28 -7.47 -0.86
N SER A 164 18.17 -6.28 -0.26
CA SER A 164 18.60 -5.03 -0.89
C SER A 164 19.11 -4.04 0.16
N PRO A 165 20.23 -4.32 0.85
CA PRO A 165 20.82 -3.37 1.78
C PRO A 165 21.38 -2.13 1.05
N GLY A 166 21.57 -1.03 1.79
CA GLY A 166 22.25 0.17 1.29
C GLY A 166 21.34 1.34 0.93
N HIS A 167 20.02 1.15 0.88
CA HIS A 167 19.07 2.26 0.75
C HIS A 167 19.15 3.23 1.94
N PRO A 168 18.97 4.55 1.73
CA PRO A 168 19.07 5.54 2.81
C PRO A 168 17.83 5.61 3.71
N SER A 169 16.67 5.22 3.18
CA SER A 169 15.41 5.27 3.94
C SER A 169 14.26 4.50 3.29
N VAL A 170 13.23 4.22 4.08
CA VAL A 170 11.88 3.87 3.63
C VAL A 170 10.97 5.09 3.78
N THR A 171 10.14 5.38 2.78
CA THR A 171 9.15 6.47 2.81
C THR A 171 7.75 5.94 2.59
N THR A 172 6.75 6.54 3.24
CA THR A 172 5.33 6.17 3.08
C THR A 172 4.45 7.41 3.20
N PHE A 173 3.23 7.33 2.68
CA PHE A 173 2.21 8.36 2.76
C PHE A 173 0.94 7.74 3.34
N ASN A 174 0.35 8.40 4.32
CA ASN A 174 -0.90 7.97 4.92
C ASN A 174 -1.79 9.17 5.18
N VAL A 175 -3.10 8.97 5.04
CA VAL A 175 -4.13 9.94 5.43
C VAL A 175 -3.88 10.43 6.87
N GLU A 176 -3.86 11.74 7.08
CA GLU A 176 -3.52 12.35 8.38
C GLU A 176 -4.50 11.93 9.49
N GLU A 177 -5.77 11.70 9.12
CA GLU A 177 -6.83 11.23 10.00
C GLU A 177 -6.65 9.76 10.44
N ASN A 178 -5.84 8.95 9.74
CA ASN A 178 -5.58 7.55 10.06
C ASN A 178 -4.58 7.40 11.22
N ARG A 179 -4.97 7.87 12.40
CA ARG A 179 -4.13 7.85 13.61
C ARG A 179 -3.59 6.47 13.97
N HIS A 180 -4.32 5.40 13.66
CA HIS A 180 -3.86 4.03 13.90
C HIS A 180 -2.62 3.70 13.04
N MET A 181 -2.68 3.94 11.73
CA MET A 181 -1.55 3.66 10.82
C MET A 181 -0.35 4.56 11.12
N LEU A 182 -0.60 5.83 11.46
CA LEU A 182 0.45 6.76 11.87
C LEU A 182 1.18 6.27 13.13
N ALA A 183 0.45 5.78 14.14
CA ALA A 183 1.04 5.24 15.37
C ALA A 183 1.89 3.99 15.11
N VAL A 184 1.48 3.12 14.18
CA VAL A 184 2.28 1.96 13.76
C VAL A 184 3.62 2.42 13.16
N ASN A 185 3.59 3.40 12.25
CA ASN A 185 4.80 3.92 11.62
C ASN A 185 5.70 4.64 12.63
N GLU A 186 5.14 5.48 13.49
CA GLU A 186 5.88 6.21 14.54
C GLU A 186 6.58 5.24 15.50
N ALA A 187 5.91 4.15 15.88
CA ALA A 187 6.49 3.10 16.72
C ALA A 187 7.72 2.44 16.06
N LEU A 188 7.70 2.28 14.74
CA LEU A 188 8.84 1.75 13.96
C LEU A 188 9.95 2.78 13.74
N GLY A 189 9.77 4.03 14.17
CA GLY A 189 10.77 5.10 14.03
C GLY A 189 10.59 5.98 12.79
N PHE A 190 9.46 5.88 12.10
CA PHE A 190 9.16 6.84 11.02
C PHE A 190 8.93 8.23 11.61
N VAL A 191 9.51 9.25 10.97
CA VAL A 191 9.31 10.66 11.30
C VAL A 191 8.62 11.39 10.14
N PRO A 192 7.74 12.37 10.41
CA PRO A 192 7.12 13.17 9.35
C PRO A 192 8.18 13.89 8.50
N MET A 193 8.01 13.89 7.17
CA MET A 193 8.87 14.60 6.23
C MET A 193 8.12 15.66 5.40
N GLY A 194 6.78 15.58 5.33
CA GLY A 194 5.98 16.52 4.56
C GLY A 194 4.51 16.12 4.51
N TYR A 195 3.72 16.93 3.82
CA TYR A 195 2.29 16.70 3.62
C TYR A 195 1.92 16.87 2.15
N GLU A 196 1.05 16.00 1.66
CA GLU A 196 0.46 16.05 0.32
C GLU A 196 -1.04 16.28 0.43
N GLY A 197 -1.62 17.01 -0.52
CA GLY A 197 -3.05 17.25 -0.56
C GLY A 197 -3.65 16.61 -1.81
N ALA A 198 -4.71 15.81 -1.64
CA ALA A 198 -5.53 15.34 -2.74
C ALA A 198 -6.61 16.38 -3.06
N TRP A 199 -6.69 16.81 -4.32
CA TRP A 199 -7.60 17.87 -4.76
C TRP A 199 -8.57 17.36 -5.82
N LYS A 200 -9.85 17.70 -5.68
CA LYS A 200 -10.92 17.28 -6.60
C LYS A 200 -11.57 18.49 -7.25
N ARG A 201 -11.91 18.33 -8.53
CA ARG A 201 -12.79 19.24 -9.26
C ARG A 201 -13.83 18.41 -10.00
N VAL A 202 -15.11 18.68 -9.76
CA VAL A 202 -16.19 18.06 -10.52
C VAL A 202 -16.26 18.75 -11.88
N VAL A 203 -16.12 17.97 -12.94
CA VAL A 203 -16.27 18.45 -14.32
C VAL A 203 -17.64 17.96 -14.80
N PRO A 204 -18.55 18.86 -15.23
CA PRO A 204 -19.82 18.44 -15.81
C PRO A 204 -19.57 17.60 -17.09
N PRO A 205 -20.47 16.66 -17.42
CA PRO A 205 -20.35 15.90 -18.66
C PRO A 205 -20.32 16.84 -19.87
N PRO A 206 -19.60 16.47 -20.95
CA PRO A 206 -19.59 17.28 -22.16
C PRO A 206 -21.03 17.45 -22.68
N GLU A 207 -21.39 18.66 -23.12
CA GLU A 207 -22.69 18.88 -23.75
C GLU A 207 -22.85 17.98 -24.97
N PRO A 208 -24.06 17.42 -25.21
CA PRO A 208 -24.30 16.63 -26.40
C PRO A 208 -24.06 17.49 -27.64
N SER A 209 -23.18 17.03 -28.54
CA SER A 209 -22.92 17.72 -29.80
C SER A 209 -24.22 17.90 -30.57
N THR A 210 -24.60 19.15 -30.84
CA THR A 210 -25.73 19.43 -31.73
C THR A 210 -25.38 18.88 -33.12
N PRO A 211 -26.14 17.92 -33.68
CA PRO A 211 -25.87 17.42 -35.02
C PRO A 211 -26.00 18.58 -36.02
N PRO A 212 -25.13 18.65 -37.06
CA PRO A 212 -25.19 19.72 -38.03
C PRO A 212 -26.59 19.74 -38.68
N ARG A 213 -27.21 20.92 -38.74
CA ARG A 213 -28.47 21.10 -39.46
C ARG A 213 -28.24 20.74 -40.92
N LEU A 214 -28.84 19.65 -41.39
CA LEU A 214 -28.95 19.35 -42.81
C LEU A 214 -29.63 20.56 -43.47
N ARG A 215 -28.91 21.24 -44.37
CA ARG A 215 -29.51 22.24 -45.26
C ARG A 215 -30.46 21.47 -46.18
N GLN A 216 -31.76 21.69 -46.03
CA GLN A 216 -32.74 21.26 -47.03
C GLN A 216 -32.51 22.10 -48.29
N CYS A 217 -32.25 21.42 -49.42
CA CYS A 217 -32.27 21.99 -50.77
C CYS A 217 -33.70 22.03 -51.28
#